data_AF-A0A1H5NPF5-F1
#
_entry.id   AF-A0A1H5NPF5-F1
#
_cell.length_a   1.000
_cell.length_b   1.000
_cell.length_c   1.000
_cell.angle_alpha   90.00
_cell.angle_beta   90.00
_cell.angle_gamma   90.00
#
_symmetry.space_group_name_H-M   'P 1'
#
loop_
_entity.id
_entity.type
_entity.pdbx_description
1 polymer ?
#
loop_
_entity_poly.entity_id
_entity_poly.type
_entity_poly.pdbx_seq_one_letter_code
_entity_poly.pdbx_strand_id
1 'polypeptide(L)' 'MEQRTRVYICSSPNKRTGTTTTARLLTDYFIFNGRNFAGFDTDPHEADYGARFPQAVTIVDVAKVQGQVAMFDRLLVDRI' A
#
# COMPACT_ATOMS: atom_id res chain seq x y z
N MET A 1 -15.59 -1.90 20.91
CA MET A 1 -14.11 -1.88 20.99
C MET A 1 -13.62 -1.09 19.80
N GLU A 2 -12.92 0.02 20.00
CA GLU A 2 -12.49 0.88 18.89
C GLU A 2 -11.37 0.17 18.10
N GLN A 3 -11.65 -0.18 16.85
CA GLN A 3 -10.67 -0.85 15.99
C GLN A 3 -9.68 0.20 15.45
N ARG A 4 -8.43 0.14 15.90
CA ARG A 4 -7.37 1.04 15.40
C ARG A 4 -6.87 0.55 14.04
N THR A 5 -7.02 1.39 13.02
CA THR A 5 -6.39 1.19 11.72
C THR A 5 -4.87 1.26 11.87
N ARG A 6 -4.15 0.23 11.41
CA ARG A 6 -2.68 0.18 11.44
C ARG A 6 -2.15 0.56 10.07
N VAL A 7 -1.30 1.58 10.02
CA VAL A 7 -0.63 2.01 8.80
C VAL A 7 0.81 1.52 8.84
N TYR A 8 1.25 0.87 7.75
CA TYR A 8 2.61 0.38 7.57
C TYR A 8 3.23 1.09 6.38
N ILE A 9 4.45 1.61 6.55
CA ILE A 9 5.20 2.29 5.50
C ILE A 9 6.43 1.44 5.19
N CYS A 10 6.49 0.91 3.97
CA CYS A 10 7.68 0.24 3.45
C CYS A 10 8.45 1.23 2.59
N SER A 11 9.61 1.69 3.07
CA SER A 11 10.43 2.67 2.37
C SER A 11 11.92 2.37 2.52
N SER A 12 12.72 2.82 1.56
CA SER A 12 14.18 2.74 1.61
C SER A 12 14.78 3.95 0.88
N PRO A 13 15.94 4.48 1.33
CA PRO A 13 16.63 5.54 0.60
C PRO A 13 17.21 5.07 -0.74
N ASN A 14 17.32 3.75 -0.95
CA ASN A 14 17.95 3.16 -2.13
C ASN A 14 17.01 2.22 -2.89
N LYS A 15 17.10 2.25 -4.22
CA LYS A 15 16.40 1.31 -5.10
C LYS A 15 16.90 -0.13 -4.89
N ARG A 16 16.05 -1.12 -5.21
CA ARG A 16 16.39 -2.56 -5.21
C ARG A 16 16.85 -3.12 -3.86
N THR A 17 16.36 -2.55 -2.77
CA THR A 17 16.63 -3.02 -1.39
C THR A 17 15.59 -4.00 -0.86
N GLY A 18 14.65 -4.43 -1.71
CA GLY A 18 13.59 -5.36 -1.33
C GLY A 18 12.34 -4.69 -0.72
N THR A 19 12.21 -3.36 -0.76
CA THR A 19 11.04 -2.65 -0.22
C THR A 19 9.70 -3.18 -0.76
N THR A 20 9.57 -3.33 -2.08
CA THR A 20 8.38 -3.91 -2.73
C THR A 20 8.16 -5.36 -2.28
N THR A 21 9.23 -6.15 -2.17
CA THR A 21 9.15 -7.54 -1.67
C THR A 21 8.65 -7.57 -0.23
N THR A 22 9.13 -6.70 0.65
CA THR A 22 8.66 -6.61 2.04
C THR A 22 7.17 -6.24 2.11
N ALA A 23 6.72 -5.28 1.31
CA ALA A 23 5.30 -4.91 1.23
C ALA A 23 4.42 -6.09 0.78
N ARG A 24 4.90 -6.87 -0.20
CA ARG A 24 4.23 -8.09 -0.68
C ARG A 24 4.15 -9.16 0.40
N LEU A 25 5.25 -9.45 1.10
CA LEU A 25 5.28 -10.45 2.17
C LEU A 25 4.34 -10.08 3.34
N LEU A 26 4.28 -8.80 3.70
CA LEU A 26 3.33 -8.32 4.71
C LEU A 26 1.87 -8.49 4.24
N THR A 27 1.62 -8.22 2.96
CA THR A 27 0.31 -8.41 2.32
C THR A 27 -0.10 -9.88 2.32
N ASP A 28 0.79 -10.76 1.86
CA ASP A 28 0.59 -12.21 1.85
C ASP A 28 0.32 -12.73 3.27
N TYR A 29 1.03 -12.21 4.28
CA TYR A 29 0.77 -12.52 5.68
C TYR A 29 -0.64 -12.11 6.11
N PHE A 30 -1.14 -10.93 5.74
CA PHE A 30 -2.52 -10.55 6.08
C PHE A 30 -3.55 -11.43 5.38
N ILE A 31 -3.37 -11.68 4.07
CA ILE A 31 -4.24 -12.58 3.31
C ILE A 31 -4.27 -13.97 3.96
N PHE A 32 -3.10 -14.53 4.28
CA PHE A 32 -2.98 -15.84 4.91
C PHE A 32 -3.71 -15.93 6.26
N ASN A 33 -3.74 -14.84 7.02
CA ASN A 33 -4.45 -14.77 8.30
C ASN A 33 -5.92 -14.32 8.18
N GLY A 34 -6.47 -14.24 6.96
CA GLY A 34 -7.86 -13.81 6.73
C GLY A 34 -8.12 -12.35 7.10
N ARG A 35 -7.10 -11.49 7.04
CA ARG A 35 -7.19 -10.08 7.38
C ARG A 35 -7.27 -9.22 6.12
N ASN A 36 -8.19 -8.25 6.13
CA ASN A 36 -8.29 -7.25 5.07
C ASN A 36 -7.08 -6.31 5.09
N PHE A 37 -6.77 -5.75 3.91
CA PHE A 37 -5.77 -4.71 3.72
C PHE A 37 -6.19 -3.81 2.56
N ALA A 38 -5.69 -2.58 2.55
CA ALA A 38 -5.60 -1.76 1.35
C ALA A 38 -4.13 -1.37 1.17
N GLY A 39 -3.63 -1.47 -0.06
CA GLY A 39 -2.26 -1.11 -0.39
C GLY A 39 -2.18 0.13 -1.27
N PHE A 40 -1.06 0.83 -1.16
CA PHE A 40 -0.71 1.96 -2.01
C PHE A 40 0.68 1.72 -2.57
N ASP A 41 0.80 1.69 -3.89
CA ASP A 41 2.09 1.62 -4.58
C ASP A 41 2.49 3.03 -5.01
N THR A 42 3.50 3.59 -4.34
CA THR A 42 3.92 4.97 -4.53
C THR A 42 5.01 5.14 -5.61
N ASP A 43 5.42 4.05 -6.25
CA ASP A 43 6.33 4.09 -7.40
C ASP A 43 5.54 3.91 -8.70
N PRO A 44 5.11 5.00 -9.37
CA PRO A 44 4.33 4.90 -10.60
C PRO A 44 5.17 4.40 -11.79
N HIS A 45 6.50 4.29 -11.66
CA HIS A 45 7.38 3.84 -12.73
C HIS A 45 7.64 2.32 -12.68
N GLU A 46 7.74 1.75 -11.48
CA GLU A 46 7.98 0.32 -11.24
C GLU A 46 6.93 -0.29 -10.29
N ALA A 47 5.66 -0.25 -10.69
CA ALA A 47 4.51 -0.62 -9.86
C ALA A 47 4.23 -2.14 -9.72
N ASP A 48 5.26 -2.94 -9.39
CA ASP A 48 5.15 -4.41 -9.24
C ASP A 48 4.24 -4.82 -8.07
N TYR A 49 4.05 -3.98 -7.06
CA TYR A 49 3.11 -4.25 -5.98
C TYR A 49 1.66 -4.09 -6.46
N GLY A 50 1.38 -3.01 -7.19
CA GLY A 50 0.10 -2.79 -7.87
C GLY A 50 -0.26 -3.90 -8.86
N ALA A 51 0.71 -4.32 -9.68
CA ALA A 51 0.50 -5.35 -10.69
C ALA A 51 0.10 -6.72 -10.10
N ARG A 52 0.59 -7.04 -8.88
CA ARG A 52 0.30 -8.33 -8.24
C ARG A 52 -1.02 -8.37 -7.48
N PHE A 53 -1.50 -7.23 -7.00
CA PHE A 53 -2.75 -7.13 -6.25
C PHE A 53 -3.67 -6.04 -6.84
N PRO A 54 -4.07 -6.17 -8.13
CA PRO A 54 -4.71 -5.09 -8.88
C PRO A 54 -6.08 -4.65 -8.33
N GLN A 55 -6.72 -5.48 -7.50
CA GLN A 55 -8.00 -5.16 -6.89
C GLN A 55 -7.88 -4.50 -5.50
N ALA A 56 -6.71 -4.60 -4.86
CA ALA A 56 -6.52 -4.16 -3.47
C ALA A 56 -5.42 -3.10 -3.32
N VAL A 57 -4.58 -2.91 -4.33
CA VAL A 57 -3.50 -1.92 -4.34
C VAL A 57 -3.82 -0.80 -5.33
N THR A 58 -3.75 0.43 -4.85
CA THR A 58 -3.89 1.63 -5.67
C THR A 58 -2.49 2.15 -6.03
N ILE A 59 -2.21 2.32 -7.33
CA ILE A 59 -0.98 2.99 -7.77
C ILE A 59 -1.20 4.50 -7.60
N VAL A 60 -0.33 5.16 -6.85
CA VAL A 60 -0.43 6.58 -6.53
C VAL A 60 0.88 7.29 -6.81
N ASP A 61 0.81 8.43 -7.50
CA ASP A 61 1.94 9.33 -7.66
C ASP A 61 1.91 10.39 -6.56
N VAL A 62 2.60 10.14 -5.46
CA VAL A 62 2.61 11.03 -4.28
C VAL A 62 3.30 12.38 -4.53
N ALA A 63 4.04 12.52 -5.63
CA ALA A 63 4.59 13.82 -6.04
C ALA A 63 3.51 14.76 -6.60
N LYS A 64 2.33 14.22 -6.97
CA LYS A 64 1.18 15.00 -7.46
C LYS A 64 0.13 15.16 -6.37
N VAL A 65 -0.48 16.35 -6.30
CA VAL A 65 -1.58 16.65 -5.37
C VAL A 65 -2.72 15.63 -5.51
N GLN A 66 -3.06 15.25 -6.74
CA GLN A 66 -4.10 14.27 -7.02
C GLN A 66 -3.77 12.89 -6.43
N GLY A 67 -2.51 12.47 -6.46
CA GLY A 67 -2.08 11.21 -5.87
C GLY A 67 -2.10 11.23 -4.35
N GLN A 68 -1.76 12.37 -3.74
CA GLN A 68 -1.89 12.57 -2.29
C GLN A 68 -3.36 12.50 -1.86
N VAL A 69 -4.26 13.21 -2.55
CA VAL A 69 -5.70 13.18 -2.27
C VAL A 69 -6.27 11.76 -2.41
N ALA A 70 -5.95 11.05 -3.49
CA ALA A 70 -6.41 9.68 -3.69
C ALA A 70 -5.95 8.73 -2.57
N MET A 71 -4.73 8.91 -2.06
CA MET A 71 -4.23 8.14 -0.93
C MET A 71 -4.98 8.47 0.38
N PHE A 72 -5.15 9.76 0.70
CA PHE A 72 -5.82 10.17 1.94
C PHE A 72 -7.31 9.82 1.95
N ASP A 73 -8.03 10.03 0.86
CA ASP A 73 -9.44 9.68 0.77
C ASP A 73 -9.64 8.20 1.11
N ARG A 74 -8.82 7.32 0.53
CA ARG A 74 -8.96 5.88 0.71
C ARG A 74 -8.46 5.41 2.08
N LEU A 75 -7.48 6.09 2.68
CA LEU A 75 -6.96 5.77 4.01
C LEU A 75 -7.89 6.24 5.15
N LEU A 76 -8.70 7.27 4.91
CA LEU A 76 -9.59 7.88 5.90
C LEU A 76 -11.05 7.39 5.78
N VAL A 77 -11.52 7.08 4.57
CA VAL A 77 -12.90 6.65 4.32
C VAL A 77 -13.08 5.15 4.62
N ASP A 78 -12.11 4.32 4.22
CA ASP A 78 -12.13 2.90 4.54
C ASP A 78 -11.52 2.71 5.94
N ARG A 79 -12.36 2.55 6.97
CA ARG A 79 -11.91 1.88 8.20
C ARG A 79 -11.68 0.41 7.87
N ILE A 80 -10.52 0.10 7.30
CA ILE A 80 -10.07 -1.25 6.94
C ILE A 80 -9.89 -2.11 8.20
#